data_AF-J3H0W5-F1
#
_entry.id   AF-J3H0W5-F1
#
_cell.length_a   1.000
_cell.length_b   1.000
_cell.length_c   1.000
_cell.angle_alpha   90.00
_cell.angle_beta   90.00
_cell.angle_gamma   90.00
#
_symmetry.space_group_name_H-M   'P 1'
#
loop_
_entity.id
_entity.type
_entity.pdbx_description
1 polymer ?
#
loop_
_entity_poly.entity_id
_entity_poly.type
_entity_poly.pdbx_seq_one_letter_code
_entity_poly.pdbx_strand_id
1 'polypeptide(L)'
;MLRIRGSIGDWPVDLTLEMDDADWARLGAQLQVEKSPVSAPVAKPLNQDDALWQIARDLLRKAGQLSGPDLLDQLEGLTGSAAAGKRLLVRLRHCADVKVESGGDTPLYRWL
;
A
#
# COMPACT_ATOMS: atom_id res chain seq x y z
N MET A 1 -20.63 -16.97 -1.07
CA MET A 1 -19.59 -16.70 -0.06
C MET A 1 -18.96 -15.34 -0.32
N LEU A 2 -19.28 -14.35 0.51
CA LEU A 2 -18.72 -13.00 0.40
C LEU A 2 -17.65 -12.82 1.50
N ARG A 3 -16.48 -12.30 1.12
CA ARG A 3 -15.44 -11.95 2.09
C ARG A 3 -15.36 -10.44 2.21
N ILE A 4 -15.53 -9.95 3.43
CA ILE A 4 -15.46 -8.53 3.75
C ILE A 4 -14.18 -8.32 4.52
N ARG A 5 -13.30 -7.48 3.98
CA ARG A 5 -12.07 -7.08 4.65
C ARG A 5 -12.29 -5.72 5.28
N GLY A 6 -12.07 -5.64 6.58
CA GLY A 6 -12.21 -4.42 7.36
C GLY A 6 -11.06 -4.25 8.34
N SER A 7 -11.02 -3.10 8.98
CA SER A 7 -10.05 -2.80 10.04
C SER A 7 -10.81 -2.26 11.25
N ILE A 8 -10.47 -2.73 12.46
CA ILE A 8 -10.99 -2.16 13.71
C ILE A 8 -9.81 -1.49 14.41
N GLY A 9 -9.79 -0.16 14.42
CA GLY A 9 -8.58 0.60 14.78
C GLY A 9 -7.45 0.30 13.78
N ASP A 10 -6.26 -0.03 14.28
CA ASP A 10 -5.08 -0.40 13.48
C ASP A 10 -4.98 -1.89 13.12
N TRP A 11 -5.92 -2.74 13.58
CA TRP A 11 -5.86 -4.18 13.34
C TRP A 11 -6.69 -4.61 12.13
N PRO A 12 -6.08 -5.26 11.11
CA PRO A 12 -6.81 -5.79 9.98
C PRO A 12 -7.58 -7.05 10.40
N VAL A 13 -8.89 -7.08 10.12
CA VAL A 13 -9.77 -8.22 10.40
C VAL A 13 -10.42 -8.71 9.09
N ASP A 14 -10.37 -10.02 8.89
CA ASP A 14 -11.04 -10.69 7.76
C ASP A 14 -12.35 -11.28 8.30
N LEU A 15 -13.49 -10.76 7.84
CA LEU A 15 -14.80 -11.30 8.18
C LEU A 15 -15.33 -12.06 6.97
N THR A 16 -15.50 -13.38 7.14
CA THR A 16 -16.19 -14.20 6.15
C THR A 16 -17.66 -14.23 6.50
N LEU A 17 -18.51 -13.71 5.61
CA LEU A 17 -19.96 -13.70 5.79
C LEU A 17 -20.59 -14.67 4.79
N GLU A 18 -21.25 -15.68 5.33
CA GLU A 18 -22.09 -16.59 4.55
C GLU A 18 -23.51 -16.02 4.51
N MET A 19 -24.03 -15.83 3.30
CA MET A 19 -25.36 -15.29 3.03
C MET A 19 -26.04 -16.18 1.99
N ASP A 20 -27.34 -16.37 2.17
CA ASP A 20 -28.21 -17.10 1.26
C ASP A 20 -28.71 -16.20 0.12
N ASP A 21 -29.27 -16.81 -0.93
CA ASP A 21 -29.67 -16.15 -2.18
C ASP A 21 -30.67 -14.99 -1.96
N ALA A 22 -31.57 -15.15 -0.98
CA ALA A 22 -32.55 -14.13 -0.60
C ALA A 22 -31.90 -12.88 0.02
N ASP A 23 -30.82 -13.05 0.77
CA ASP A 23 -30.08 -11.95 1.37
C ASP A 23 -29.22 -11.21 0.33
N TRP A 24 -28.77 -11.92 -0.71
CA TRP A 24 -28.08 -11.32 -1.85
C TRP A 24 -28.98 -10.37 -2.66
N ALA A 25 -30.23 -10.78 -2.90
CA ALA A 25 -31.21 -9.98 -3.63
C ALA A 25 -31.57 -8.67 -2.90
N ARG A 26 -31.67 -8.70 -1.56
CA ARG A 26 -31.95 -7.50 -0.74
C ARG A 26 -30.79 -6.51 -0.72
N LEU A 27 -29.55 -7.01 -0.80
CA LEU A 27 -28.36 -6.16 -0.83
C LEU A 27 -28.24 -5.42 -2.17
N GLY A 28 -28.51 -6.10 -3.29
CA GLY A 28 -28.57 -5.47 -4.61
C GLY A 28 -29.67 -4.41 -4.76
N ALA A 29 -30.79 -4.58 -4.07
CA ALA A 29 -31.91 -3.63 -4.10
C ALA A 29 -31.62 -2.29 -3.38
N GLN A 30 -30.66 -2.25 -2.45
CA GLN A 30 -30.27 -1.03 -1.73
C GLN A 30 -29.12 -0.26 -2.39
N LEU A 31 -28.41 -0.86 -3.36
CA LEU A 31 -27.42 -0.18 -4.19
C LEU A 31 -28.10 0.54 -5.37
N GLN A 32 -28.88 1.59 -5.06
CA GLN A 32 -29.25 2.55 -6.09
C GLN A 32 -28.05 3.45 -6.37
N VAL A 33 -27.34 3.15 -7.45
CA VAL A 33 -26.30 4.03 -8.01
C VAL A 33 -27.00 5.25 -8.60
N GLU A 34 -27.07 6.33 -7.83
CA GLU A 34 -27.48 7.64 -8.33
C GLU A 34 -26.48 8.12 -9.39
N LYS A 35 -26.97 8.20 -10.63
CA LYS A 35 -26.22 8.71 -11.78
C LYS A 35 -26.24 10.24 -11.74
N SER A 36 -25.28 10.84 -11.03
CA SER A 36 -25.04 12.30 -11.06
C SER A 36 -24.07 12.69 -12.19
N PRO A 37 -24.32 13.79 -12.94
CA PRO A 37 -23.46 14.22 -14.03
C PRO A 37 -22.33 15.15 -13.55
N VAL A 38 -21.11 14.92 -14.09
CA VAL A 38 -19.94 15.81 -14.24
C VAL A 38 -19.55 16.69 -13.02
N SER A 39 -18.48 16.30 -12.31
CA SER A 39 -17.32 17.18 -12.01
C SER A 39 -16.19 16.45 -11.25
N ALA A 40 -14.94 16.79 -11.60
CA ALA A 40 -13.66 16.46 -10.94
C ALA A 40 -13.17 14.99 -11.00
N PRO A 41 -11.84 14.75 -11.15
CA PRO A 41 -11.28 13.41 -11.15
C PRO A 41 -11.46 12.83 -9.75
N VAL A 42 -12.40 11.88 -9.62
CA VAL A 42 -12.60 11.10 -8.40
C VAL A 42 -11.29 10.40 -8.06
N ALA A 43 -10.76 10.76 -6.90
CA ALA A 43 -9.61 10.11 -6.29
C ALA A 43 -9.89 8.60 -6.22
N LYS A 44 -9.04 7.84 -6.91
CA LYS A 44 -8.97 6.38 -6.83
C LYS A 44 -8.96 5.99 -5.35
N PRO A 45 -9.61 4.88 -4.93
CA PRO A 45 -9.46 4.40 -3.57
C PRO A 45 -7.96 4.32 -3.28
N LEU A 46 -7.48 5.04 -2.26
CA LEU A 46 -6.07 5.10 -1.91
C LEU A 46 -5.63 3.66 -1.62
N ASN A 47 -5.02 3.03 -2.62
CA ASN A 47 -4.46 1.69 -2.53
C ASN A 47 -3.54 1.68 -1.31
N GLN A 48 -3.74 0.75 -0.38
CA GLN A 48 -2.86 0.58 0.78
C GLN A 48 -1.38 0.51 0.37
N ASP A 49 -1.10 -0.08 -0.80
CA ASP A 49 0.22 -0.08 -1.45
C ASP A 49 0.74 1.33 -1.78
N ASP A 50 -0.11 2.26 -2.20
CA ASP A 50 0.26 3.66 -2.45
C ASP A 50 0.54 4.41 -1.14
N ALA A 51 -0.23 4.15 -0.08
CA ALA A 51 0.05 4.72 1.23
C ALA A 51 1.40 4.22 1.80
N LEU A 52 1.65 2.91 1.76
CA LEU A 52 2.93 2.31 2.14
C LEU A 52 4.09 2.82 1.28
N TRP A 53 3.84 3.04 -0.01
CA TRP A 53 4.81 3.63 -0.93
C TRP A 53 5.18 5.07 -0.58
N GLN A 54 4.20 5.91 -0.21
CA GLN A 54 4.51 7.28 0.24
C GLN A 54 5.30 7.28 1.55
N ILE A 55 4.96 6.41 2.51
CA ILE A 55 5.70 6.29 3.77
C ILE A 55 7.14 5.83 3.52
N ALA A 56 7.35 4.86 2.63
CA ALA A 56 8.68 4.40 2.24
C ALA A 56 9.56 5.51 1.64
N ARG A 57 8.97 6.36 0.78
CA ARG A 57 9.66 7.53 0.20
C ARG A 57 9.99 8.57 1.27
N ASP A 58 9.04 8.86 2.15
CA ASP A 58 9.23 9.83 3.23
C ASP A 58 10.29 9.38 4.24
N LEU A 59 10.36 8.09 4.54
CA LEU A 59 11.40 7.49 5.36
C LEU A 59 12.79 7.69 4.74
N LEU A 60 12.96 7.34 3.46
CA LEU A 60 14.24 7.53 2.77
C LEU A 60 14.61 9.01 2.66
N ARG A 61 13.63 9.88 2.40
CA ARG A 61 13.82 11.33 2.35
C ARG A 61 14.26 11.90 3.70
N LYS A 62 13.65 11.48 4.80
CA LYS A 62 14.00 11.90 6.17
C LYS A 62 15.38 11.42 6.58
N ALA A 63 15.73 10.19 6.23
CA ALA A 63 17.06 9.64 6.48
C ALA A 63 18.14 10.27 5.56
N GLY A 64 17.74 10.78 4.39
CA GLY A 64 18.64 11.32 3.35
C GLY A 64 19.38 10.22 2.59
N GLN A 65 19.99 9.28 3.30
CA GLN A 65 20.60 8.09 2.72
C GLN A 65 20.51 6.88 3.66
N LEU A 66 20.30 5.70 3.10
CA LEU A 66 20.25 4.43 3.83
C LEU A 66 20.96 3.32 3.05
N SER A 67 21.54 2.37 3.79
CA SER A 67 22.05 1.15 3.18
C SER A 67 20.89 0.26 2.73
N GLY A 68 21.09 -0.57 1.71
CA GLY A 68 20.09 -1.52 1.23
C GLY A 68 19.52 -2.45 2.31
N PRO A 69 20.34 -3.08 3.18
CA PRO A 69 19.82 -3.90 4.27
C PRO A 69 19.08 -3.08 5.34
N ASP A 70 19.58 -1.91 5.75
CA ASP A 70 18.89 -1.04 6.72
C ASP A 70 17.55 -0.52 6.19
N LEU A 71 17.50 -0.18 4.89
CA LEU A 71 16.28 0.25 4.24
C LEU A 71 15.28 -0.91 4.14
N LEU A 72 15.75 -2.12 3.81
CA LEU A 72 14.88 -3.29 3.74
C LEU A 72 14.27 -3.61 5.11
N ASP A 73 15.07 -3.66 6.18
CA ASP A 73 14.59 -3.95 7.53
C ASP A 73 13.46 -2.99 7.97
N GLN A 74 13.65 -1.70 7.73
CA GLN A 74 12.62 -0.68 8.01
C GLN A 74 11.35 -0.85 7.17
N LEU A 75 11.49 -1.21 5.89
CA LEU A 75 10.34 -1.48 5.02
C LEU A 75 9.60 -2.74 5.45
N GLU A 76 10.31 -3.79 5.87
CA GLU A 76 9.69 -5.02 6.38
C GLU A 76 8.94 -4.76 7.69
N GLY A 77 9.49 -3.94 8.58
CA GLY A 77 8.82 -3.49 9.81
C GLY A 77 7.56 -2.66 9.52
N LEU A 78 7.59 -1.81 8.49
CA LEU A 78 6.43 -1.02 8.05
C LEU A 78 5.33 -1.86 7.41
N THR A 79 5.69 -2.87 6.61
CA THR A 79 4.72 -3.70 5.90
C THR A 79 4.30 -4.95 6.68
N GLY A 80 5.01 -5.28 7.77
CA GLY A 80 4.82 -6.52 8.53
C GLY A 80 5.10 -7.79 7.71
N SER A 81 5.80 -7.67 6.58
CA SER A 81 6.02 -8.77 5.63
C SER A 81 7.27 -8.56 4.79
N ALA A 82 8.18 -9.53 4.81
CA ALA A 82 9.38 -9.53 3.99
C ALA A 82 9.10 -9.42 2.48
N ALA A 83 8.02 -10.04 2.01
CA ALA A 83 7.65 -10.00 0.59
C ALA A 83 7.21 -8.60 0.15
N ALA A 84 6.46 -7.88 1.01
CA ALA A 84 6.01 -6.52 0.73
C ALA A 84 7.15 -5.50 0.84
N GLY A 85 8.02 -5.63 1.84
CA GLY A 85 9.20 -4.79 2.00
C GLY A 85 10.14 -4.87 0.79
N LYS A 86 10.42 -6.08 0.28
CA LYS A 86 11.24 -6.27 -0.94
C LYS A 86 10.61 -5.60 -2.18
N ARG A 87 9.29 -5.65 -2.33
CA ARG A 87 8.60 -4.98 -3.46
C ARG A 87 8.76 -3.46 -3.39
N LEU A 88 8.63 -2.87 -2.20
CA LEU A 88 8.86 -1.44 -1.99
C LEU A 88 10.32 -1.06 -2.26
N LEU A 89 11.28 -1.87 -1.81
CA LEU A 89 12.71 -1.64 -2.07
C LEU A 89 13.03 -1.68 -3.57
N VAL A 90 12.48 -2.66 -4.29
CA VAL A 90 12.61 -2.74 -5.75
C VAL A 90 12.02 -1.49 -6.39
N ARG A 91 10.83 -1.06 -5.97
CA ARG A 91 10.18 0.13 -6.50
C ARG A 91 10.98 1.41 -6.20
N LEU A 92 11.57 1.55 -5.01
CA LEU A 92 12.44 2.68 -4.62
C LEU A 92 13.65 2.79 -5.56
N ARG A 93 14.28 1.67 -5.94
CA ARG A 93 15.41 1.69 -6.88
C ARG A 93 15.07 2.29 -8.24
N HIS A 94 13.81 2.19 -8.66
CA HIS A 94 13.33 2.68 -9.95
C HIS A 94 12.65 4.06 -9.83
N CYS A 95 12.64 4.65 -8.63
CA CYS A 95 12.09 5.98 -8.41
C CYS A 95 13.08 7.05 -8.90
N ALA A 96 12.58 8.07 -9.59
CA ALA A 96 13.41 9.17 -10.11
C ALA A 96 14.07 9.99 -8.99
N ASP A 97 13.44 10.05 -7.81
CA ASP A 97 13.94 10.78 -6.64
C ASP A 97 14.97 9.99 -5.83
N VAL A 98 15.36 8.80 -6.29
CA VAL A 98 16.25 7.90 -5.55
C VAL A 98 17.46 7.56 -6.41
N LYS A 99 18.65 7.90 -5.90
CA LYS A 99 19.92 7.48 -6.47
C LYS A 99 20.43 6.26 -5.74
N VAL A 100 20.60 5.17 -6.48
CA VAL A 100 21.29 3.98 -5.96
C VAL A 100 22.75 4.04 -6.37
N GLU A 101 23.63 4.11 -5.39
CA GLU A 101 25.07 4.03 -5.58
C GLU A 101 25.53 2.60 -5.27
N SER A 102 25.84 1.84 -6.33
CA SER A 102 26.37 0.48 -6.23
C SER A 102 27.89 0.53 -6.42
N GLY A 103 28.61 1.06 -5.43
CA GLY A 103 30.06 1.29 -5.50
C GLY A 103 30.93 0.43 -4.59
N GLY A 104 30.34 -0.31 -3.64
CA GLY A 104 31.06 -1.10 -2.63
C GLY A 104 30.33 -2.39 -2.24
N ASP A 105 30.52 -2.85 -1.00
CA ASP A 105 29.97 -4.11 -0.45
C ASP A 105 28.45 -4.11 -0.29
N THR A 106 27.83 -2.93 -0.16
CA THR A 106 26.39 -2.77 0.09
C THR A 106 25.81 -1.64 -0.75
N PRO A 107 24.67 -1.85 -1.45
CA PRO A 107 24.04 -0.79 -2.23
C PRO A 107 23.56 0.33 -1.31
N LEU A 108 23.84 1.57 -1.66
CA LEU A 108 23.44 2.75 -0.90
C LEU A 108 22.32 3.48 -1.63
N TYR A 109 21.20 3.72 -0.95
CA TYR A 109 20.05 4.44 -1.46
C TYR A 109 20.12 5.86 -0.92
N ARG A 110 20.23 6.86 -1.81
CA ARG A 110 20.21 8.28 -1.48
C ARG A 110 18.97 8.93 -2.07
N TRP A 111 18.30 9.76 -1.28
CA TRP A 111 17.24 10.64 -1.78
C TRP A 111 17.86 11.86 -2.48
N LEU A 112 17.33 12.21 -3.67
CA LEU A 112 17.78 13.34 -4.49
C LEU A 112 17.04 14.65 -4.17
#